data_AF-A0A7V7VGY2-F1
#
_entry.id   AF-A0A7V7VGY2-F1
#
_cell.length_a   1.000
_cell.length_b   1.000
_cell.length_c   1.000
_cell.angle_alpha   90.00
_cell.angle_beta   90.00
_cell.angle_gamma   90.00
#
_symmetry.space_group_name_H-M   'P 1'
#
loop_
_entity.id
_entity.type
_entity.pdbx_description
1 polymer ?
#
loop_
_entity_poly.entity_id
_entity_poly.type
_entity_poly.pdbx_seq_one_letter_code
_entity_poly.pdbx_strand_id
1 'polypeptide(L)' 'MSINIDPEKFANLVVSANPSKSEDAEDIAKDSLELYINAYRLAERYANLSTNCYDTAEVIQEVKVTDLELS' A
#
# COMPACT_ATOMS: atom_id res chain seq x y z
N MET A 1 -6.06 12.50 6.15
CA MET A 1 -4.82 12.45 5.35
C MET A 1 -4.87 11.14 4.59
N SER A 2 -5.17 11.15 3.30
CA SER A 2 -5.09 9.95 2.48
C SER A 2 -3.65 9.76 2.04
N ILE A 3 -3.08 8.59 2.34
CA ILE A 3 -1.79 8.19 1.80
C ILE A 3 -2.10 7.37 0.56
N ASN A 4 -1.95 7.97 -0.61
CA ASN A 4 -2.05 7.24 -1.87
C ASN A 4 -0.73 6.54 -2.15
N ILE A 5 -0.69 5.22 -2.01
CA ILE A 5 0.49 4.40 -2.24
C ILE A 5 0.35 3.73 -3.60
N ASP A 6 1.28 4.01 -4.50
CA ASP A 6 1.49 3.24 -5.73
C ASP A 6 2.38 2.02 -5.38
N PRO A 7 1.83 0.78 -5.35
CA PRO A 7 2.56 -0.37 -4.87
C PRO A 7 3.79 -0.72 -5.72
N GLU A 8 3.73 -0.47 -7.02
CA GLU A 8 4.83 -0.74 -7.95
C GLU A 8 5.98 0.25 -7.73
N LYS A 9 5.68 1.54 -7.63
CA LYS A 9 6.70 2.56 -7.33
C LYS A 9 7.35 2.33 -5.97
N PHE A 10 6.55 1.95 -4.96
CA PHE A 10 7.08 1.64 -3.64
C PHE A 10 8.02 0.43 -3.68
N ALA A 11 7.62 -0.67 -4.33
CA ALA A 11 8.44 -1.86 -4.42
C ALA A 11 9.78 -1.60 -5.15
N ASN A 12 9.75 -0.85 -6.24
CA ASN A 12 10.96 -0.43 -6.97
C ASN A 12 11.88 0.44 -6.11
N LEU A 13 11.33 1.37 -5.32
CA LEU A 13 12.10 2.18 -4.38
C LEU A 13 12.76 1.32 -3.30
N VAL A 14 12.04 0.35 -2.74
CA VAL A 14 12.58 -0.52 -1.68
C VAL A 14 13.73 -1.38 -2.20
N VAL A 15 13.59 -1.99 -3.37
CA VAL A 15 14.66 -2.81 -3.97
C VAL A 15 15.89 -1.96 -4.30
N SER A 16 15.70 -0.78 -4.89
CA SER A 16 16.84 0.11 -5.24
C SER A 16 17.56 0.67 -4.01
N ALA A 17 16.86 0.91 -2.91
CA ALA A 17 17.45 1.40 -1.66
C ALA A 17 18.12 0.29 -0.83
N ASN A 18 17.81 -0.99 -1.08
CA ASN A 18 18.31 -2.12 -0.31
C ASN A 18 18.92 -3.19 -1.24
N PRO A 19 20.07 -2.90 -1.86
CA PRO A 19 20.75 -3.87 -2.72
C PRO A 19 21.19 -5.10 -1.93
N SER A 20 21.19 -6.26 -2.59
CA SER A 20 21.71 -7.51 -2.00
C SER A 20 23.19 -7.36 -1.63
N LYS A 21 23.60 -8.10 -0.60
CA LYS A 21 24.99 -8.18 -0.15
C LYS A 21 25.74 -9.35 -0.81
N SER A 22 25.05 -10.19 -1.58
CA SER A 22 25.67 -11.28 -2.32
C SER A 22 26.44 -10.75 -3.52
N GLU A 23 27.48 -11.48 -3.91
CA GLU A 23 28.23 -11.25 -5.16
C GLU A 23 27.79 -12.23 -6.27
N ASP A 24 27.02 -13.26 -5.92
CA ASP A 24 26.48 -14.24 -6.87
C ASP A 24 25.22 -13.69 -7.55
N ALA A 25 25.18 -13.75 -8.88
CA ALA A 25 24.09 -13.18 -9.66
C ALA A 25 22.73 -13.87 -9.43
N GLU A 26 22.73 -15.17 -9.14
CA GLU A 26 21.50 -15.92 -8.84
C GLU A 26 20.94 -15.52 -7.48
N ASP A 27 21.81 -15.39 -6.48
CA ASP A 27 21.41 -14.96 -5.14
C ASP A 27 20.93 -13.50 -5.11
N ILE A 28 21.61 -12.60 -5.83
CA ILE A 28 21.16 -11.21 -6.00
C ILE A 28 19.75 -11.15 -6.58
N ALA A 29 19.47 -11.98 -7.61
CA ALA A 29 18.16 -12.02 -8.25
C ALA A 29 17.08 -12.55 -7.30
N LYS A 30 17.38 -13.61 -6.52
CA LYS A 30 16.46 -14.17 -5.52
C LYS A 30 16.12 -13.16 -4.43
N ASP A 31 17.13 -12.54 -3.83
CA ASP A 31 16.96 -11.54 -2.78
C ASP A 31 16.12 -10.35 -3.26
N SER A 32 16.43 -9.85 -4.45
CA SER A 32 15.72 -8.71 -5.04
C SER A 32 14.26 -9.05 -5.34
N LEU A 33 14.00 -10.26 -5.84
CA LEU A 33 12.65 -10.73 -6.14
C LEU A 33 11.82 -10.90 -4.86
N GLU A 34 12.39 -11.52 -3.83
CA GLU A 34 11.71 -11.71 -2.55
C GLU A 34 11.36 -10.36 -1.91
N LEU A 35 12.33 -9.43 -1.91
CA LEU A 35 12.12 -8.09 -1.38
C LEU A 35 11.05 -7.32 -2.16
N TYR A 36 11.07 -7.39 -3.49
CA TYR A 36 10.08 -6.75 -4.36
C TYR A 36 8.66 -7.23 -4.03
N ILE A 37 8.45 -8.56 -3.98
CA ILE A 37 7.13 -9.16 -3.72
C ILE A 37 6.61 -8.76 -2.35
N ASN A 38 7.48 -8.79 -1.33
CA ASN A 38 7.12 -8.40 0.03
C ASN A 38 6.75 -6.92 0.13
N ALA A 39 7.55 -6.04 -0.48
CA ALA A 39 7.28 -4.60 -0.49
C ALA A 39 5.98 -4.26 -1.24
N TYR A 40 5.75 -4.89 -2.39
CA TYR A 40 4.54 -4.71 -3.19
C TYR A 40 3.28 -5.11 -2.41
N ARG A 41 3.27 -6.32 -1.84
CA ARG A 41 2.13 -6.83 -1.03
C ARG A 41 1.86 -5.94 0.18
N LEU A 42 2.91 -5.43 0.80
CA LEU A 42 2.76 -4.52 1.94
C LEU A 42 2.10 -3.22 1.49
N ALA A 43 2.59 -2.60 0.42
CA ALA A 43 2.05 -1.38 -0.13
C ALA A 43 0.58 -1.53 -0.57
N GLU A 44 0.25 -2.64 -1.23
CA GLU A 44 -1.13 -2.95 -1.64
C GLU A 44 -2.07 -3.08 -0.43
N ARG A 45 -1.65 -3.77 0.64
CA ARG A 45 -2.43 -3.87 1.87
C ARG A 45 -2.70 -2.51 2.51
N TYR A 46 -1.69 -1.64 2.55
CA TYR A 46 -1.85 -0.29 3.12
C TYR A 46 -2.68 0.63 2.21
N ALA A 47 -2.52 0.54 0.89
CA ALA A 47 -3.37 1.24 -0.06
C ALA A 47 -4.85 0.86 0.14
N ASN A 48 -5.14 -0.45 0.20
CA ASN A 48 -6.49 -0.95 0.43
C ASN A 48 -7.05 -0.58 1.82
N LEU A 49 -6.23 -0.61 2.87
CA LEU A 49 -6.65 -0.16 4.21
C LEU A 49 -7.03 1.32 4.21
N SER A 50 -6.30 2.15 3.46
CA SER A 50 -6.58 3.57 3.34
C SER A 50 -7.92 3.82 2.63
N THR A 51 -8.22 3.06 1.57
CA THR A 51 -9.49 3.16 0.82
C THR A 51 -10.68 2.76 1.68
N ASN A 52 -10.62 1.61 2.36
CA ASN A 52 -11.73 1.12 3.18
C ASN A 52 -12.07 2.04 4.37
N CYS A 53 -11.07 2.75 4.91
CA CYS A 53 -11.29 3.72 5.99
C CYS A 53 -12.06 4.96 5.50
N TYR A 54 -11.83 5.37 4.25
CA TYR A 54 -12.57 6.46 3.62
C TYR A 54 -14.01 6.06 3.30
N ASP A 55 -14.24 4.90 2.69
CA ASP A 55 -15.59 4.43 2.35
C ASP A 55 -16.49 4.35 3.60
N THR A 56 -15.94 3.85 4.70
CA THR A 56 -16.68 3.76 5.96
C THR A 56 -16.97 5.15 6.56
N ALA A 57 -16.01 6.07 6.50
CA ALA A 57 -16.17 7.41 7.04
C ALA A 57 -17.17 8.25 6.21
N GLU A 58 -17.15 8.10 4.89
CA GLU A 58 -18.08 8.75 3.96
C GLU A 58 -19.51 8.26 4.19
N VAL A 59 -19.72 6.95 4.25
CA VAL A 59 -21.05 6.36 4.54
C VAL A 59 -21.59 6.82 5.90
N ILE A 60 -20.77 6.87 6.94
CA ILE A 60 -21.21 7.37 8.26
C ILE A 60 -21.61 8.85 8.18
N GLN A 61 -20.88 9.65 7.39
CA GLN A 61 -21.20 11.07 7.22
C GLN A 61 -22.50 11.28 6.43
N GLU A 62 -22.72 10.51 5.36
CA GLU A 62 -23.97 10.53 4.58
C GLU A 62 -25.18 10.12 5.42
N VAL A 63 -25.07 9.05 6.22
CA VAL A 63 -26.15 8.61 7.12
C VAL A 63 -26.51 9.72 8.10
N LYS A 64 -25.50 10.40 8.68
CA LYS A 64 -25.73 11.49 9.64
C LYS A 64 -26.41 12.70 9.01
N VAL A 65 -26.07 13.04 7.76
CA VAL A 65 -26.73 14.12 7.01
C VAL A 65 -28.17 13.75 6.68
N THR A 66 -28.42 12.50 6.28
CA THR A 66 -29.76 12.02 5.91
C THR A 66 -30.71 11.99 7.12
N ASP A 67 -30.23 11.62 8.31
CA ASP A 67 -31.00 11.68 9.56
C ASP A 67 -31.35 13.11 10.00
N LEU A 68 -30.57 14.11 9.56
CA LEU A 68 -30.79 15.54 9.85
C LEU A 68 -31.81 16.20 8.91
N GLU A 69 -32.13 15.60 7.76
CA GLU A 69 -33.13 16.11 6.81
C GLU A 69 -34.53 15.48 7.01
N LEU A 70 -34.66 14.53 7.94
CA LEU A 70 -35.91 13.83 8.28
C LEU A 70 -36.64 14.41 9.52
N SER A 71 -36.22 15.56 10.03
CA SER A 71 -36.85 16.28 11.17
C SER A 71 -37.48 17.60 10.75
#